data_AF-A0A6P1DYJ3-F1
#
_entry.id   AF-A0A6P1DYJ3-F1
#
_cell.length_a   1.000
_cell.length_b   1.000
_cell.length_c   1.000
_cell.angle_alpha   90.00
_cell.angle_beta   90.00
_cell.angle_gamma   90.00
#
_symmetry.space_group_name_H-M   'P 1'
#
loop_
_entity.id
_entity.type
_entity.pdbx_description
1 polymer ?
#
loop_
_entity_poly.entity_id
_entity_poly.type
_entity_poly.pdbx_seq_one_letter_code
_entity_poly.pdbx_strand_id
1 'polypeptide(L)'
;MFLSKSQPILIVAVIAFSSIIYANEPDEKEVARPVCDVSFLTQNTPSQLEFSRLGISTSAVSVGSGWFSAPKGITTDEFISTTNDEIREMLARYIKNPANRITPDMQVLIDIEIPVDPRKFSSFLSDNGEERFKELITAFKRRLDIARELLPNANLGLYGVPVPSGSNTTLESLETQMNGIHAAAALGLFDSLDALYPTLYFRFGPDDPKFEEKTAGYTQAGIEAALSVRRSDNTPLS
;
A
#
# COMPACT_ATOMS: atom_id res chain seq x y z
N MET A 1 35.48 -21.62 -1.63
CA MET A 1 34.15 -21.88 -1.03
C MET A 1 33.67 -20.56 -0.45
N PHE A 2 32.96 -19.76 -1.24
CA PHE A 2 32.49 -18.44 -0.81
C PHE A 2 31.19 -18.61 -0.02
N LEU A 3 31.22 -18.24 1.25
CA LEU A 3 30.01 -18.09 2.06
C LEU A 3 29.21 -16.94 1.47
N SER A 4 28.08 -17.28 0.86
CA SER A 4 27.02 -16.35 0.47
C SER A 4 26.61 -15.55 1.71
N LYS A 5 26.86 -14.24 1.69
CA LYS A 5 26.31 -13.32 2.68
C LYS A 5 24.80 -13.29 2.46
N SER A 6 24.07 -14.06 3.27
CA SER A 6 22.62 -13.96 3.40
C SER A 6 22.27 -12.51 3.73
N GLN A 7 21.61 -11.83 2.79
CA GLN A 7 21.08 -10.50 3.03
C GLN A 7 20.02 -10.58 4.13
N PRO A 8 19.92 -9.57 5.02
CA PRO A 8 18.87 -9.54 6.02
C PRO A 8 17.50 -9.54 5.32
N ILE A 9 16.65 -10.49 5.70
CA ILE A 9 15.24 -10.52 5.29
C ILE A 9 14.56 -9.36 6.04
N LEU A 10 14.14 -8.33 5.31
CA LEU A 10 13.26 -7.31 5.85
C LEU A 10 11.86 -7.91 5.99
N ILE A 11 11.47 -8.25 7.22
CA ILE A 11 10.09 -8.61 7.54
C ILE A 11 9.31 -7.30 7.58
N VAL A 12 8.53 -7.03 6.53
CA VAL A 12 7.57 -5.94 6.55
C VAL A 12 6.30 -6.53 7.13
N ALA A 13 6.11 -6.39 8.44
CA ALA A 13 4.80 -6.62 9.03
C ALA A 13 3.87 -5.49 8.56
N VAL A 14 3.18 -5.69 7.44
CA VAL A 14 2.03 -4.85 7.10
C VAL A 14 0.83 -5.49 7.77
N ILE A 15 0.41 -4.90 8.88
CA ILE A 15 -0.91 -5.16 9.42
C ILE A 15 -1.89 -4.52 8.42
N ALA A 16 -2.37 -5.34 7.49
CA ALA A 16 -3.46 -4.96 6.61
C ALA A 16 -4.75 -4.94 7.41
N PHE A 17 -5.54 -3.88 7.29
CA PHE A 17 -6.88 -3.82 7.86
C PHE A 17 -7.85 -3.99 6.69
N SER A 18 -8.58 -5.11 6.64
CA SER A 18 -9.69 -5.30 5.71
C SER A 18 -10.99 -5.11 6.48
N SER A 19 -11.84 -4.19 6.05
CA SER A 19 -13.16 -4.02 6.68
C SER A 19 -14.17 -4.99 6.06
N ILE A 20 -14.27 -6.22 6.58
CA ILE A 20 -15.41 -7.07 6.21
C ILE A 20 -16.60 -6.72 7.12
N ILE A 21 -17.55 -5.96 6.58
CA ILE A 21 -18.86 -5.77 7.23
C ILE A 21 -19.68 -7.04 6.96
N TYR A 22 -19.72 -7.97 7.91
CA TYR A 22 -20.69 -9.05 7.89
C TYR A 22 -22.07 -8.47 8.30
N ALA A 23 -23.00 -8.43 7.36
CA ALA A 23 -24.42 -8.31 7.69
C ALA A 23 -24.96 -9.72 7.96
N ASN A 24 -25.02 -10.11 9.23
CA ASN A 24 -25.88 -11.23 9.65
C ASN A 24 -27.22 -10.67 10.17
N GLU A 25 -28.23 -11.53 10.13
CA GLU A 25 -29.69 -11.33 10.27
C GLU A 25 -30.22 -10.34 11.35
N PRO A 26 -31.48 -9.86 11.23
CA PRO A 26 -31.87 -8.48 11.57
C PRO A 26 -32.30 -8.19 13.02
N ASP A 27 -31.96 -9.00 14.03
CA ASP A 27 -32.63 -8.90 15.34
C ASP A 27 -31.79 -8.50 16.58
N GLU A 28 -30.51 -8.15 16.43
CA GLU A 28 -29.76 -7.56 17.54
C GLU A 28 -29.08 -6.25 17.13
N LYS A 29 -29.16 -5.22 18.00
CA LYS A 29 -28.36 -3.99 17.88
C LYS A 29 -26.89 -4.31 18.11
N GLU A 30 -26.28 -5.03 17.18
CA GLU A 30 -24.86 -5.35 17.22
C GLU A 30 -24.07 -4.15 16.71
N VAL A 31 -23.18 -3.64 17.57
CA VAL A 31 -22.15 -2.70 17.18
C VAL A 31 -21.22 -3.47 16.24
N ALA A 32 -21.28 -3.16 14.94
CA ALA A 32 -20.35 -3.71 13.95
C ALA A 32 -18.92 -3.54 14.46
N ARG A 33 -18.24 -4.65 14.77
CA ARG A 33 -16.83 -4.62 15.17
C ARG A 33 -16.00 -4.87 13.92
N PRO A 34 -15.10 -3.96 13.53
CA PRO A 34 -14.17 -4.23 12.43
C PRO A 34 -13.35 -5.48 12.78
N VAL A 35 -13.40 -6.49 11.90
CA VAL A 35 -12.52 -7.66 11.96
C VAL A 35 -11.21 -7.29 11.28
N CYS A 36 -10.07 -7.71 11.82
CA CYS A 36 -8.74 -7.43 11.28
C CYS A 36 -8.06 -8.74 10.88
N ASP A 37 -7.68 -8.86 9.61
CA ASP A 37 -6.85 -9.94 9.09
C ASP A 37 -5.37 -9.56 9.18
N VAL A 38 -4.63 -10.20 10.08
CA VAL A 38 -3.19 -9.96 10.21
C VAL A 38 -2.43 -10.81 9.17
N SER A 39 -1.94 -10.17 8.11
CA SER A 39 -1.06 -10.79 7.11
C SER A 39 0.42 -10.53 7.43
N PHE A 40 1.26 -11.56 7.33
CA PHE A 40 2.72 -11.40 7.35
C PHE A 40 3.24 -11.36 5.92
N LEU A 41 4.04 -10.35 5.63
CA LEU A 41 4.50 -10.06 4.28
C LEU A 41 6.03 -10.03 4.22
N THR A 42 6.54 -10.45 3.08
CA THR A 42 7.95 -10.39 2.75
C THR A 42 8.13 -9.61 1.45
N GLN A 43 9.08 -8.68 1.48
CA GLN A 43 9.30 -7.80 0.33
C GLN A 43 9.94 -8.59 -0.82
N ASN A 44 9.37 -8.48 -2.02
CA ASN A 44 9.87 -9.03 -3.28
C ASN A 44 10.01 -10.56 -3.38
N THR A 45 9.86 -11.32 -2.30
CA THR A 45 9.90 -12.79 -2.29
C THR A 45 8.92 -13.28 -1.23
N PRO A 46 8.00 -14.22 -1.49
CA PRO A 46 7.22 -14.86 -0.42
C PRO A 46 8.08 -15.87 0.33
N SER A 47 8.55 -15.56 1.55
CA SER A 47 9.39 -16.50 2.32
C SER A 47 8.54 -17.55 3.07
N GLN A 48 7.73 -18.30 2.34
CA GLN A 48 6.89 -19.37 2.91
C GLN A 48 7.70 -20.43 3.68
N LEU A 49 8.97 -20.66 3.33
CA LEU A 49 9.79 -21.70 3.94
C LEU A 49 10.22 -21.41 5.38
N GLU A 50 10.37 -20.14 5.77
CA GLU A 50 10.70 -19.78 7.16
C GLU A 50 9.45 -19.59 8.01
N PHE A 51 8.38 -19.02 7.43
CA PHE A 51 7.13 -18.76 8.13
C PHE A 51 6.28 -20.01 8.37
N SER A 52 6.28 -20.97 7.44
CA SER A 52 5.56 -22.25 7.64
C SER A 52 6.05 -23.02 8.87
N ARG A 53 7.34 -22.90 9.22
CA ARG A 53 7.89 -23.49 10.46
C ARG A 53 7.36 -22.82 11.73
N LEU A 54 6.90 -21.58 11.62
CA LEU A 54 6.21 -20.83 12.67
C LEU A 54 4.68 -20.99 12.60
N GLY A 55 4.17 -21.84 11.71
CA GLY A 55 2.74 -22.01 11.46
C GLY A 55 2.09 -20.85 10.69
N ILE A 56 2.89 -19.95 10.14
CA ILE A 56 2.42 -18.76 9.41
C ILE A 56 2.37 -19.09 7.91
N SER A 57 1.17 -19.09 7.34
CA SER A 57 0.95 -19.10 5.89
C SER A 57 0.92 -17.66 5.39
N THR A 58 1.71 -17.34 4.37
CA THR A 58 1.66 -16.02 3.72
C THR A 58 0.85 -16.14 2.42
N SER A 59 -0.38 -15.63 2.43
CA SER A 59 -1.25 -15.48 1.25
C SER A 59 -1.04 -14.14 0.54
N ALA A 60 0.09 -13.46 0.83
CA ALA A 60 0.33 -12.10 0.42
C ALA A 60 1.78 -11.85 0.02
N VAL A 61 2.02 -10.91 -0.90
CA VAL A 61 3.35 -10.49 -1.37
C VAL A 61 3.42 -8.98 -1.55
N SER A 62 4.57 -8.38 -1.25
CA SER A 62 4.82 -6.96 -1.55
C SER A 62 5.74 -6.83 -2.77
N VAL A 63 5.33 -6.04 -3.75
CA VAL A 63 6.03 -5.82 -5.02
C VAL A 63 6.53 -4.38 -5.06
N GLY A 64 7.86 -4.21 -5.01
CA GLY A 64 8.49 -2.90 -5.00
C GLY A 64 8.47 -2.15 -6.34
N SER A 65 8.66 -0.83 -6.27
CA SER A 65 8.61 0.12 -7.39
C SER A 65 9.45 -0.27 -8.61
N GLY A 66 10.59 -0.93 -8.40
CA GLY A 66 11.47 -1.37 -9.49
C GLY A 66 10.79 -2.30 -10.51
N TRP A 67 9.84 -3.13 -10.06
CA TRP A 67 9.07 -4.01 -10.95
C TRP A 67 7.95 -3.30 -11.70
N PHE A 68 7.69 -2.05 -11.35
CA PHE A 68 6.78 -1.13 -12.06
C PHE A 68 7.57 -0.11 -12.89
N SER A 69 8.81 -0.44 -13.28
CA SER A 69 9.70 0.46 -14.02
C SER A 69 9.90 1.81 -13.32
N ALA A 70 10.02 1.77 -11.99
CA ALA A 70 10.36 2.90 -11.15
C ALA A 70 11.55 2.56 -10.22
N PRO A 71 12.73 2.27 -10.80
CA PRO A 71 13.93 1.95 -10.01
C PRO A 71 14.38 3.15 -9.19
N LYS A 72 15.22 2.90 -8.18
CA LYS A 72 15.83 3.95 -7.38
C LYS A 72 16.60 4.92 -8.26
N GLY A 73 16.37 6.22 -8.07
CA GLY A 73 17.05 7.29 -8.81
C GLY A 73 16.35 7.75 -10.09
N ILE A 74 15.23 7.12 -10.47
CA ILE A 74 14.37 7.63 -11.55
C ILE A 74 13.86 9.04 -11.20
N THR A 75 13.86 9.94 -12.16
CA THR A 75 13.27 11.28 -12.04
C THR A 75 11.76 11.24 -12.23
N THR A 76 11.07 12.31 -11.84
CA THR A 76 9.63 12.47 -12.07
C THR A 76 9.28 12.46 -13.56
N ASP A 77 10.10 13.10 -14.41
CA ASP A 77 9.90 13.10 -15.87
C ASP A 77 10.04 11.70 -16.47
N GLU A 78 11.08 10.96 -16.08
CA GLU A 78 11.28 9.57 -16.52
C GLU A 78 10.14 8.65 -16.05
N PHE A 79 9.67 8.82 -14.80
CA PHE A 79 8.55 8.05 -14.28
C PHE A 79 7.26 8.30 -15.05
N ILE A 80 7.00 9.56 -15.43
CA ILE A 80 5.81 9.96 -16.20
C ILE A 80 5.88 9.47 -17.64
N SER A 81 7.06 9.54 -18.26
CA SER A 81 7.27 9.15 -19.65
C SER A 81 7.38 7.63 -19.86
N THR A 82 7.55 6.84 -18.79
CA THR A 82 7.62 5.38 -18.86
C THR A 82 6.40 4.79 -19.58
N THR A 83 6.63 4.00 -20.61
CA THR A 83 5.58 3.44 -21.47
C THR A 83 4.86 2.25 -20.85
N ASN A 84 3.66 1.93 -21.36
CA ASN A 84 2.91 0.74 -20.93
C ASN A 84 3.71 -0.54 -21.17
N ASP A 85 4.43 -0.64 -22.28
CA ASP A 85 5.18 -1.85 -22.65
C ASP A 85 6.37 -2.09 -21.71
N GLU A 86 7.10 -1.03 -21.34
CA GLU A 86 8.18 -1.12 -20.36
C GLU A 86 7.67 -1.58 -18.98
N ILE A 87 6.56 -1.00 -18.51
CA ILE A 87 5.96 -1.39 -17.22
C ILE A 87 5.48 -2.84 -17.29
N ARG A 88 4.77 -3.21 -18.38
CA ARG A 88 4.23 -4.56 -18.57
C ARG A 88 5.33 -5.60 -18.67
N GLU A 89 6.41 -5.33 -19.41
CA GLU A 89 7.54 -6.25 -19.53
C GLU A 89 8.19 -6.51 -18.16
N MET A 90 8.47 -5.43 -17.41
CA MET A 90 9.10 -5.53 -16.09
C MET A 90 8.23 -6.29 -15.09
N LEU A 91 6.94 -5.96 -15.00
CA LEU A 91 6.03 -6.64 -14.08
C LEU A 91 5.75 -8.09 -14.50
N ALA A 92 5.59 -8.36 -15.79
CA ALA A 92 5.40 -9.73 -16.28
C ALA A 92 6.64 -10.60 -16.02
N ARG A 93 7.85 -10.03 -16.08
CA ARG A 93 9.10 -10.73 -15.71
C ARG A 93 9.10 -11.11 -14.22
N TYR A 94 8.63 -10.21 -13.35
CA TYR A 94 8.46 -10.52 -11.94
C TYR A 94 7.46 -11.66 -11.72
N ILE A 95 6.26 -11.57 -12.31
CA ILE A 95 5.18 -12.55 -12.12
C ILE A 95 5.58 -13.94 -12.64
N LYS A 96 6.23 -14.00 -13.82
CA LYS A 96 6.64 -15.27 -14.45
C LYS A 96 7.80 -15.97 -13.75
N ASN A 97 8.53 -15.28 -12.86
CA ASN A 97 9.65 -15.88 -12.15
C ASN A 97 9.12 -16.87 -11.09
N PRO A 98 9.39 -18.18 -11.22
CA PRO A 98 8.87 -19.18 -10.28
C PRO A 98 9.33 -18.97 -8.83
N ALA A 99 10.46 -18.28 -8.62
CA ALA A 99 10.94 -17.93 -7.29
C ALA A 99 10.00 -16.99 -6.53
N ASN A 100 9.19 -16.21 -7.25
CA ASN A 100 8.27 -15.23 -6.69
C ASN A 100 6.90 -15.83 -6.33
N ARG A 101 6.59 -17.05 -6.80
CA ARG A 101 5.41 -17.85 -6.43
C ARG A 101 4.07 -17.08 -6.40
N ILE A 102 3.86 -16.17 -7.35
CA ILE A 102 2.61 -15.41 -7.47
C ILE A 102 1.49 -16.36 -7.86
N THR A 103 0.39 -16.35 -7.10
CA THR A 103 -0.83 -17.10 -7.44
C THR A 103 -1.94 -16.13 -7.88
N PRO A 104 -2.92 -16.58 -8.70
CA PRO A 104 -3.98 -15.72 -9.19
C PRO A 104 -4.83 -15.06 -8.10
N ASP A 105 -4.95 -15.67 -6.93
CA ASP A 105 -5.81 -15.29 -5.80
C ASP A 105 -5.04 -14.63 -4.64
N MET A 106 -3.74 -14.37 -4.82
CA MET A 106 -2.89 -13.81 -3.78
C MET A 106 -3.24 -12.34 -3.50
N GLN A 107 -3.00 -11.91 -2.26
CA GLN A 107 -2.97 -10.49 -1.91
C GLN A 107 -1.64 -9.88 -2.39
N VAL A 108 -1.70 -8.81 -3.17
CA VAL A 108 -0.52 -8.16 -3.76
C VAL A 108 -0.47 -6.71 -3.30
N LEU A 109 0.51 -6.42 -2.45
CA LEU A 109 0.81 -5.07 -2.00
C LEU A 109 1.74 -4.42 -3.01
N ILE A 110 1.27 -3.33 -3.61
CA ILE A 110 2.02 -2.51 -4.54
C ILE A 110 2.73 -1.43 -3.74
N ASP A 111 4.07 -1.42 -3.81
CA ASP A 111 4.93 -0.54 -3.02
C ASP A 111 5.71 0.40 -3.95
N ILE A 112 5.05 1.48 -4.36
CA ILE A 112 5.62 2.52 -5.25
C ILE A 112 5.80 3.81 -4.45
N GLU A 113 6.97 4.00 -3.84
CA GLU A 113 7.33 5.20 -3.08
C GLU A 113 8.26 6.19 -3.83
N ILE A 114 8.57 5.89 -5.10
CA ILE A 114 9.54 6.63 -5.93
C ILE A 114 8.90 6.92 -7.30
N PRO A 115 9.15 8.10 -7.92
CA PRO A 115 10.00 9.20 -7.43
C PRO A 115 9.32 10.08 -6.38
N VAL A 116 7.99 9.99 -6.28
CA VAL A 116 7.19 10.72 -5.31
C VAL A 116 6.43 9.70 -4.49
N ASP A 117 6.72 9.67 -3.21
CA ASP A 117 5.98 8.89 -2.24
C ASP A 117 4.50 9.36 -2.18
N PRO A 118 3.49 8.48 -2.21
CA PRO A 118 2.08 8.85 -2.11
C PRO A 118 1.75 9.77 -0.92
N ARG A 119 2.51 9.65 0.18
CA ARG A 119 2.37 10.52 1.36
C ARG A 119 2.69 11.99 1.06
N LYS A 120 3.41 12.27 -0.02
CA LYS A 120 3.87 13.60 -0.43
C LYS A 120 3.06 14.18 -1.59
N PHE A 121 1.95 13.55 -1.99
CA PHE A 121 1.10 14.06 -3.07
C PHE A 121 0.62 15.48 -2.84
N SER A 122 0.28 15.86 -1.61
CA SER A 122 -0.15 17.23 -1.30
C SER A 122 0.98 18.25 -1.50
N SER A 123 2.19 17.95 -1.02
CA SER A 123 3.37 18.80 -1.29
C SER A 123 3.68 18.88 -2.78
N PHE A 124 3.63 17.75 -3.50
CA PHE A 124 3.87 17.75 -4.94
C PHE A 124 2.85 18.61 -5.69
N LEU A 125 1.56 18.50 -5.36
CA LEU A 125 0.49 19.32 -5.93
C LEU A 125 0.72 20.81 -5.66
N SER A 126 1.05 21.18 -4.43
CA SER A 126 1.40 22.56 -4.05
C SER A 126 2.58 23.10 -4.85
N ASP A 127 3.65 22.32 -4.94
CA ASP A 127 4.94 22.81 -5.45
C ASP A 127 5.00 22.83 -6.99
N ASN A 128 4.20 22.00 -7.67
CA ASN A 128 4.28 21.79 -9.12
C ASN A 128 3.00 22.16 -9.87
N GLY A 129 1.89 22.38 -9.16
CA GLY A 129 0.59 22.72 -9.74
C GLY A 129 -0.21 21.52 -10.26
N GLU A 130 -1.48 21.80 -10.60
CA GLU A 130 -2.47 20.76 -10.92
C GLU A 130 -2.15 19.93 -12.15
N GLU A 131 -1.69 20.56 -13.25
CA GLU A 131 -1.42 19.83 -14.49
C GLU A 131 -0.28 18.82 -14.30
N ARG A 132 0.79 19.23 -13.61
CA ARG A 132 1.91 18.35 -13.32
C ARG A 132 1.51 17.24 -12.34
N PHE A 133 0.64 17.53 -11.38
CA PHE A 133 0.06 16.52 -10.51
C PHE A 133 -0.79 15.51 -11.28
N LYS A 134 -1.64 15.94 -12.22
CA LYS A 134 -2.43 15.04 -13.07
C LYS A 134 -1.54 14.10 -13.89
N GLU A 135 -0.44 14.60 -14.45
CA GLU A 135 0.54 13.76 -15.16
C GLU A 135 1.16 12.70 -14.24
N LEU A 136 1.57 13.09 -13.03
CA LEU A 136 2.08 12.17 -12.02
C LEU A 136 1.05 11.09 -11.67
N ILE A 137 -0.18 11.48 -11.35
CA ILE A 137 -1.24 10.53 -10.98
C ILE A 137 -1.60 9.61 -12.15
N THR A 138 -1.63 10.12 -13.38
CA THR A 138 -1.82 9.30 -14.59
C THR A 138 -0.72 8.25 -14.72
N ALA A 139 0.53 8.60 -14.41
CA ALA A 139 1.67 7.68 -14.47
C ALA A 139 1.63 6.61 -13.37
N PHE A 140 1.14 6.95 -12.16
CA PHE A 140 0.85 5.97 -11.13
C PHE A 140 -0.30 5.04 -11.55
N LYS A 141 -1.43 5.61 -11.99
CA LYS A 141 -2.61 4.87 -12.44
C LYS A 141 -2.26 3.84 -13.52
N ARG A 142 -1.47 4.23 -14.52
CA ARG A 142 -0.96 3.33 -15.58
C ARG A 142 -0.32 2.07 -15.01
N ARG A 143 0.47 2.18 -13.94
CA ARG A 143 1.14 1.04 -13.29
C ARG A 143 0.16 0.13 -12.56
N LEU A 144 -0.84 0.72 -11.90
CA LEU A 144 -1.89 -0.03 -11.19
C LEU A 144 -2.83 -0.74 -12.16
N ASP A 145 -3.21 -0.08 -13.25
CA ASP A 145 -4.04 -0.65 -14.31
C ASP A 145 -3.32 -1.85 -14.96
N ILE A 146 -2.01 -1.73 -15.26
CA ILE A 146 -1.22 -2.85 -15.80
C ILE A 146 -1.08 -3.99 -14.78
N ALA A 147 -0.95 -3.70 -13.47
CA ALA A 147 -1.00 -4.74 -12.45
C ALA A 147 -2.33 -5.50 -12.47
N ARG A 148 -3.45 -4.78 -12.56
CA ARG A 148 -4.78 -5.40 -12.68
C ARG A 148 -4.92 -6.24 -13.95
N GLU A 149 -4.40 -5.76 -15.08
CA GLU A 149 -4.40 -6.53 -16.34
C GLU A 149 -3.64 -7.87 -16.20
N LEU A 150 -2.47 -7.85 -15.56
CA LEU A 150 -1.61 -9.04 -15.43
C LEU A 150 -2.04 -9.97 -14.29
N LEU A 151 -2.73 -9.45 -13.27
CA LEU A 151 -3.18 -10.18 -12.08
C LEU A 151 -4.68 -9.92 -11.83
N PRO A 152 -5.58 -10.32 -12.76
CA PRO A 152 -6.98 -9.92 -12.74
C PRO A 152 -7.74 -10.41 -11.50
N ASN A 153 -7.35 -11.57 -10.96
CA ASN A 153 -8.02 -12.21 -9.82
C ASN A 153 -7.34 -11.91 -8.46
N ALA A 154 -6.21 -11.21 -8.46
CA ALA A 154 -5.46 -10.93 -7.24
C ALA A 154 -6.14 -9.81 -6.45
N ASN A 155 -6.01 -9.84 -5.13
CA ASN A 155 -6.42 -8.72 -4.29
C ASN A 155 -5.30 -7.68 -4.29
N LEU A 156 -5.43 -6.63 -5.11
CA LEU A 156 -4.42 -5.59 -5.24
C LEU A 156 -4.67 -4.49 -4.22
N GLY A 157 -3.64 -4.07 -3.50
CA GLY A 157 -3.73 -2.84 -2.74
C GLY A 157 -2.42 -2.07 -2.70
N LEU A 158 -2.54 -0.78 -2.38
CA LEU A 158 -1.43 0.14 -2.38
C LEU A 158 -0.89 0.32 -0.96
N TYR A 159 0.40 0.08 -0.80
CA TYR A 159 1.11 0.29 0.45
C TYR A 159 1.34 1.78 0.72
N GLY A 160 1.28 2.17 1.99
CA GLY A 160 1.67 3.51 2.43
C GLY A 160 0.59 4.58 2.24
N VAL A 161 -0.68 4.18 2.18
CA VAL A 161 -1.80 5.10 1.96
C VAL A 161 -2.92 4.84 2.97
N PRO A 162 -3.11 5.72 3.98
CA PRO A 162 -2.23 6.79 4.45
C PRO A 162 -1.12 6.29 5.38
N VAL A 163 -0.25 7.21 5.82
CA VAL A 163 0.75 6.93 6.85
C VAL A 163 0.68 8.03 7.89
N PRO A 164 -0.07 7.83 8.99
CA PRO A 164 -0.08 8.80 10.06
C PRO A 164 1.35 9.05 10.52
N SER A 165 1.65 10.31 10.81
CA SER A 165 2.97 10.76 11.27
C SER A 165 3.17 10.31 12.72
N GLY A 166 4.34 9.75 12.99
CA GLY A 166 4.67 9.11 14.27
C GLY A 166 5.37 10.00 15.29
N SER A 167 5.84 11.17 14.88
CA SER A 167 6.30 12.17 15.85
C SER A 167 5.07 12.86 16.45
N ASN A 168 5.22 13.74 17.44
CA ASN A 168 4.11 14.54 17.99
C ASN A 168 3.50 15.52 16.95
N THR A 169 3.48 15.17 15.66
CA THR A 169 2.89 15.92 14.57
C THR A 169 1.38 15.83 14.67
N THR A 170 0.76 16.99 14.52
CA THR A 170 -0.67 17.24 14.65
C THR A 170 -1.48 16.46 13.60
N LEU A 171 -2.77 16.27 13.86
CA LEU A 171 -3.77 15.80 12.89
C LEU A 171 -3.67 16.57 11.55
N GLU A 172 -3.24 17.83 11.60
CA GLU A 172 -2.95 18.71 10.46
C GLU A 172 -1.98 18.10 9.43
N SER A 173 -0.98 17.33 9.89
CA SER A 173 -0.04 16.66 8.97
C SER A 173 -0.70 15.51 8.20
N LEU A 174 -1.58 14.75 8.88
CA LEU A 174 -2.38 13.71 8.25
C LEU A 174 -3.43 14.34 7.34
N GLU A 175 -4.10 15.40 7.76
CA GLU A 175 -5.05 16.15 6.95
C GLU A 175 -4.42 16.67 5.66
N THR A 176 -3.23 17.26 5.75
CA THR A 176 -2.47 17.72 4.58
C THR A 176 -2.17 16.56 3.64
N GLN A 177 -1.72 15.42 4.17
CA GLN A 177 -1.49 14.22 3.39
C GLN A 177 -2.78 13.75 2.70
N MET A 178 -3.90 13.72 3.43
CA MET A 178 -5.19 13.28 2.93
C MET A 178 -5.72 14.17 1.81
N ASN A 179 -5.45 15.48 1.82
CA ASN A 179 -5.83 16.37 0.71
C ASN A 179 -5.19 15.92 -0.62
N GLY A 180 -3.92 15.53 -0.60
CA GLY A 180 -3.24 14.99 -1.78
C GLY A 180 -3.78 13.62 -2.21
N ILE A 181 -4.07 12.75 -1.24
CA ILE A 181 -4.65 11.42 -1.49
C ILE A 181 -6.05 11.53 -2.10
N HIS A 182 -6.91 12.41 -1.57
CA HIS A 182 -8.26 12.64 -2.10
C HIS A 182 -8.22 13.29 -3.49
N ALA A 183 -7.29 14.21 -3.73
CA ALA A 183 -7.08 14.76 -5.07
C ALA A 183 -6.66 13.67 -6.08
N ALA A 184 -5.77 12.76 -5.67
CA ALA A 184 -5.38 11.61 -6.50
C ALA A 184 -6.54 10.62 -6.71
N ALA A 185 -7.37 10.39 -5.69
CA ALA A 185 -8.57 9.57 -5.77
C ALA A 185 -9.56 10.10 -6.81
N ALA A 186 -9.80 11.41 -6.81
CA ALA A 186 -10.68 12.07 -7.77
C ALA A 186 -10.18 11.95 -9.22
N LEU A 187 -8.88 11.69 -9.41
CA LEU A 187 -8.27 11.42 -10.71
C LEU A 187 -8.22 9.93 -11.08
N GLY A 188 -8.87 9.07 -10.29
CA GLY A 188 -9.01 7.63 -10.58
C GLY A 188 -7.78 6.78 -10.24
N LEU A 189 -6.88 7.28 -9.37
CA LEU A 189 -5.69 6.54 -8.95
C LEU A 189 -6.05 5.16 -8.37
N PHE A 190 -7.11 5.08 -7.58
CA PHE A 190 -7.44 3.88 -6.81
C PHE A 190 -8.44 2.94 -7.51
N ASP A 191 -8.85 3.25 -8.74
CA ASP A 191 -9.94 2.53 -9.41
C ASP A 191 -9.61 1.05 -9.71
N SER A 192 -8.32 0.72 -9.84
CA SER A 192 -7.85 -0.63 -10.11
C SER A 192 -7.48 -1.44 -8.85
N LEU A 193 -7.64 -0.84 -7.66
CA LEU A 193 -7.30 -1.44 -6.37
C LEU A 193 -8.53 -2.02 -5.68
N ASP A 194 -8.30 -3.03 -4.84
CA ASP A 194 -9.28 -3.63 -3.95
C ASP A 194 -9.18 -3.06 -2.52
N ALA A 195 -7.97 -2.72 -2.09
CA ALA A 195 -7.69 -2.30 -0.72
C ALA A 195 -6.61 -1.21 -0.63
N LEU A 196 -6.55 -0.54 0.52
CA LEU A 196 -5.45 0.34 0.91
C LEU A 196 -4.76 -0.21 2.14
N TYR A 197 -3.43 -0.07 2.19
CA TYR A 197 -2.65 -0.56 3.32
C TYR A 197 -1.96 0.60 4.04
N PRO A 198 -2.60 1.15 5.09
CA PRO A 198 -1.96 2.18 5.89
C PRO A 198 -0.71 1.63 6.59
N THR A 199 0.33 2.43 6.67
CA THR A 199 1.55 2.03 7.38
C THR A 199 1.47 2.44 8.84
N LEU A 200 1.21 1.47 9.72
CA LEU A 200 1.07 1.67 11.17
C LEU A 200 2.25 1.07 11.94
N TYR A 201 3.45 1.58 11.71
CA TYR A 201 4.61 1.13 12.47
C TYR A 201 4.48 1.50 13.95
N PHE A 202 5.00 0.66 14.84
CA PHE A 202 5.17 1.04 16.25
C PHE A 202 6.11 2.24 16.32
N ARG A 203 5.56 3.39 16.77
CA ARG A 203 6.29 4.65 16.90
C ARG A 203 6.57 5.02 18.34
N PHE A 204 5.78 4.50 19.26
CA PHE A 204 5.86 4.76 20.69
C PHE A 204 6.23 3.46 21.41
N GLY A 205 7.09 3.56 22.41
CA GLY A 205 7.48 2.47 23.29
C GLY A 205 6.92 2.64 24.71
N PRO A 206 7.09 1.64 25.59
CA PRO A 206 6.63 1.70 26.98
C PRO A 206 7.17 2.90 27.78
N ASP A 207 8.31 3.46 27.37
CA ASP A 207 8.94 4.62 28.01
C ASP A 207 8.34 5.97 27.56
N ASP A 208 7.49 5.99 26.53
CA ASP A 208 6.82 7.20 26.07
C ASP A 208 5.64 7.59 26.99
N PRO A 209 5.47 8.89 27.32
CA PRO A 209 4.29 9.35 28.05
C PRO A 209 3.01 9.01 27.27
N LYS A 210 2.07 8.34 27.94
CA LYS A 210 0.79 7.89 27.39
C LYS A 210 0.94 7.01 26.14
N PHE A 211 1.94 6.12 26.10
CA PHE A 211 2.23 5.33 24.89
C PHE A 211 1.02 4.53 24.38
N GLU A 212 0.20 3.95 25.26
CA GLU A 212 -1.00 3.18 24.88
C GLU A 212 -2.03 4.07 24.17
N GLU A 213 -2.36 5.22 24.76
CA GLU A 213 -3.29 6.21 24.19
C GLU A 213 -2.78 6.74 22.85
N LYS A 214 -1.47 7.05 22.77
CA LYS A 214 -0.83 7.51 21.53
C LYS A 214 -0.84 6.44 20.45
N THR A 215 -0.56 5.19 20.81
CA THR A 215 -0.56 4.05 19.89
C THR A 215 -1.97 3.79 19.37
N ALA A 216 -2.98 3.81 20.25
CA ALA A 216 -4.38 3.64 19.88
C ALA A 216 -4.87 4.78 18.96
N GLY A 217 -4.62 6.05 19.34
CA GLY A 217 -5.02 7.21 18.54
C GLY A 217 -4.31 7.27 17.18
N TYR A 218 -3.02 6.95 17.13
CA TYR A 218 -2.24 6.83 15.89
C TYR A 218 -2.81 5.76 14.95
N THR A 219 -3.11 4.58 15.52
CA THR A 219 -3.66 3.44 14.78
C THR A 219 -5.05 3.77 14.24
N GLN A 220 -5.92 4.31 15.10
CA GLN A 220 -7.28 4.71 14.74
C GLN A 220 -7.27 5.77 13.64
N ALA A 221 -6.45 6.83 13.76
CA ALA A 221 -6.37 7.88 12.75
C ALA A 221 -5.95 7.35 11.38
N GLY A 222 -4.99 6.41 11.34
CA GLY A 222 -4.57 5.79 10.08
C GLY A 222 -5.65 4.91 9.45
N ILE A 223 -6.39 4.14 10.26
CA ILE A 223 -7.51 3.32 9.79
C ILE A 223 -8.65 4.22 9.28
N GLU A 224 -9.09 5.19 10.06
CA GLU A 224 -10.17 6.10 9.67
C GLU A 224 -9.83 6.89 8.40
N ALA A 225 -8.58 7.33 8.27
CA ALA A 225 -8.11 8.01 7.07
C ALA A 225 -8.02 7.08 5.85
N ALA A 226 -7.66 5.80 6.01
CA ALA A 226 -7.77 4.81 4.93
C ALA A 226 -9.24 4.63 4.50
N LEU A 227 -10.12 4.48 5.49
CA LEU A 227 -11.57 4.30 5.32
C LEU A 227 -12.29 5.55 4.83
N SER A 228 -11.65 6.71 4.72
CA SER A 228 -12.23 7.90 4.11
C SER A 228 -11.96 7.97 2.60
N VAL A 229 -10.96 7.23 2.09
CA VAL A 229 -10.64 7.20 0.67
C VAL A 229 -11.69 6.40 -0.10
N ARG A 230 -12.09 6.93 -1.26
CA ARG A 230 -13.04 6.29 -2.18
C ARG A 230 -12.42 6.20 -3.56
N ARG A 231 -12.90 5.27 -4.38
CA ARG A 231 -12.63 5.28 -5.83
C ARG A 231 -13.26 6.50 -6.50
N SER A 232 -12.91 6.77 -7.74
CA SER A 232 -13.45 7.92 -8.48
C SER A 232 -14.98 7.86 -8.66
N ASP A 233 -15.56 6.66 -8.65
CA ASP A 233 -17.00 6.40 -8.68
C ASP A 233 -17.68 6.44 -7.28
N ASN A 234 -16.95 6.88 -6.26
CA ASN A 234 -17.36 6.96 -4.86
C ASN A 234 -17.61 5.60 -4.16
N THR A 235 -17.19 4.48 -4.76
CA THR A 235 -17.23 3.18 -4.08
C THR A 235 -16.10 3.03 -3.05
N PRO A 236 -16.32 2.29 -1.95
CA PRO A 236 -15.30 2.06 -0.93
C PRO A 236 -14.23 1.05 -1.40
N LEU A 237 -13.02 1.26 -0.89
CA LEU A 237 -11.93 0.26 -0.87
C LEU A 237 -12.04 -0.55 0.43
N SER A 238 -11.51 -1.77 0.43
CA SER A 238 -11.47 -2.65 1.61
C SER A 238 -10.43 -2.21 2.63
#